data_AF-A0A965YV13-F1
#
_entry.id   AF-A0A965YV13-F1
#
_cell.length_a   1.000
_cell.length_b   1.000
_cell.length_c   1.000
_cell.angle_alpha   90.00
_cell.angle_beta   90.00
_cell.angle_gamma   90.00
#
_symmetry.space_group_name_H-M   'P 1'
#
loop_
_entity.id
_entity.type
_entity.pdbx_description
1 polymer ?
#
loop_
_entity_poly.entity_id
_entity_poly.type
_entity_poly.pdbx_seq_one_letter_code
_entity_poly.pdbx_strand_id
1 'polypeptide(L)'
;GQRMADLNKQINMVEAEEGNHANDLRDQRDQLELTLANLIGVSVSKGNVTSDTTLDLNMTDSGTTYNINIAGASFVEGTTFNPIVIDNTENKSSSYSIYTELEDGTRYNLTEVLDGGKVGAILDLRGRVIDSSENGGYPQDGKIQTYIDNLDTLAQTLITETNNIYAQSAQESMQSPLLDLKSNTSLKNAYNNIENGTFDVIVYNSSGEAVARKTITLNNSTTMGDDTFSDSILTQINSNKDDNSDNNGLNDVDDYFVATFSDDGTFSLTPKEYNTGYTVAIEDNGTNFPGAVGVSQFFTGTNASDISVVTQYKKDPSSMQGYSAPIDGNNIVANAMVQMQYSTLNFYSQSGSSVKETLEGFYSALTTKIGSDAAFSGSSYDTNSALYNSVYEQHQSVSGVNKDEELSNLIKYQKSYSAAAKIITTIDQMLETLLGLKS
;
A
#
# COMPACT_ATOMS: atom_id res chain seq x y z
N GLY A 1 20.95 15.67 -8.98
CA GLY A 1 20.55 16.57 -10.07
C GLY A 1 21.36 17.84 -10.04
N GLN A 2 20.97 18.82 -9.21
CA GLN A 2 21.60 20.16 -9.14
C GLN A 2 23.12 20.19 -9.26
N ARG A 3 23.85 19.44 -8.41
CA ARG A 3 25.32 19.41 -8.44
C ARG A 3 25.90 18.90 -9.78
N MET A 4 25.24 17.95 -10.44
CA MET A 4 25.67 17.49 -11.78
C MET A 4 25.43 18.56 -12.85
N ALA A 5 24.30 19.27 -12.78
CA ALA A 5 24.03 20.39 -13.67
C ALA A 5 25.06 21.54 -13.50
N ASP A 6 25.47 21.82 -12.26
CA ASP A 6 26.51 22.81 -11.97
C ASP A 6 27.91 22.35 -12.38
N LEU A 7 28.22 21.04 -12.28
CA LEU A 7 29.44 20.47 -12.86
C LEU A 7 29.43 20.59 -14.39
N ASN A 8 28.30 20.36 -15.05
CA ASN A 8 28.19 20.54 -16.50
C ASN A 8 28.45 22.00 -16.91
N LYS A 9 28.01 22.99 -16.12
CA LYS A 9 28.37 24.40 -16.37
C LYS A 9 29.88 24.62 -16.30
N GLN A 10 30.54 24.06 -15.29
CA GLN A 10 31.99 24.20 -15.12
C GLN A 10 32.78 23.47 -16.22
N ILE A 11 32.35 22.26 -16.60
CA ILE A 11 32.93 21.50 -17.72
C ILE A 11 32.86 22.33 -19.00
N ASN A 12 31.67 22.87 -19.32
CA ASN A 12 31.47 23.70 -20.51
C ASN A 12 32.34 24.97 -20.49
N MET A 13 32.57 25.58 -19.31
CA MET A 13 33.46 26.74 -19.17
C MET A 13 34.93 26.39 -19.38
N VAL A 14 35.41 25.25 -18.85
CA VAL A 14 36.81 24.82 -18.98
C VAL A 14 37.12 24.39 -20.41
N GLU A 15 36.19 23.68 -21.05
CA GLU A 15 36.35 23.14 -22.40
C GLU A 15 35.99 24.14 -23.51
N ALA A 16 35.61 25.38 -23.15
CA ALA A 16 35.41 26.47 -24.10
C ALA A 16 36.72 26.97 -24.72
N GLU A 17 37.87 26.73 -24.07
CA GLU A 17 39.19 27.04 -24.58
C GLU A 17 39.80 25.81 -25.30
N GLU A 18 40.24 26.00 -26.54
CA GLU A 18 40.76 24.93 -27.39
C GLU A 18 42.00 24.26 -26.75
N GLY A 19 41.88 22.98 -26.40
CA GLY A 19 42.93 22.17 -25.78
C GLY A 19 42.76 21.87 -24.28
N ASN A 20 41.87 22.57 -23.58
CA ASN A 20 41.57 22.30 -22.17
C ASN A 20 40.54 21.16 -22.03
N HIS A 21 40.77 20.24 -21.09
CA HIS A 21 39.90 19.09 -20.82
C HIS A 21 39.56 19.02 -19.34
N ALA A 22 38.26 18.94 -19.01
CA ALA A 22 37.76 18.99 -17.63
C ALA A 22 37.69 17.60 -16.97
N ASN A 23 38.76 16.81 -17.04
CA ASN A 23 38.76 15.40 -16.62
C ASN A 23 38.33 15.22 -15.16
N ASP A 24 38.92 15.97 -14.22
CA ASP A 24 38.59 15.86 -12.79
C ASP A 24 37.11 16.17 -12.50
N LEU A 25 36.50 17.10 -13.27
CA LEU A 25 35.09 17.45 -13.13
C LEU A 25 34.17 16.36 -13.70
N ARG A 26 34.59 15.71 -14.79
CA ARG A 26 33.89 14.55 -15.36
C ARG A 26 33.93 13.36 -14.39
N ASP A 27 35.06 13.10 -13.74
CA ASP A 27 35.18 12.05 -12.72
C ASP A 27 34.25 12.31 -11.52
N GLN A 28 34.17 13.55 -11.05
CA GLN A 28 33.23 13.94 -10.00
C GLN A 28 31.78 13.75 -10.43
N ARG A 29 31.44 14.04 -11.69
CA ARG A 29 30.10 13.83 -12.23
C ARG A 29 29.75 12.36 -12.32
N ASP A 30 30.66 11.53 -12.83
CA ASP A 30 30.47 10.09 -12.97
C ASP A 30 30.29 9.41 -11.59
N GLN A 31 30.99 9.89 -10.55
CA GLN A 31 30.75 9.43 -9.17
C GLN A 31 29.35 9.77 -8.65
N LEU A 32 28.81 10.95 -9.03
CA LEU A 32 27.44 11.34 -8.68
C LEU A 32 26.40 10.54 -9.46
N GLU A 33 26.66 10.20 -10.72
CA GLU A 33 25.83 9.31 -11.52
C GLU A 33 25.71 7.93 -10.86
N LEU A 34 26.84 7.33 -10.48
CA LEU A 34 26.85 6.03 -9.78
C LEU A 34 26.10 6.10 -8.44
N THR A 35 26.28 7.20 -7.70
CA THR A 35 25.55 7.43 -6.44
C THR A 35 24.05 7.50 -6.68
N LEU A 36 23.61 8.19 -7.75
CA LEU A 36 22.21 8.32 -8.10
C LEU A 36 21.61 6.98 -8.56
N ALA A 37 22.34 6.18 -9.34
CA ALA A 37 21.90 4.86 -9.80
C ALA A 37 21.64 3.88 -8.64
N ASN A 38 22.35 4.03 -7.51
CA ASN A 38 22.06 3.26 -6.29
C ASN A 38 20.76 3.66 -5.59
N LEU A 39 20.28 4.88 -5.85
CA LEU A 39 19.07 5.41 -5.23
C LEU A 39 17.84 5.14 -6.09
N ILE A 40 17.93 5.32 -7.41
CA ILE A 40 16.78 5.30 -8.32
C ILE A 40 17.19 4.87 -9.72
N GLY A 41 16.27 4.27 -10.46
CA GLY A 41 16.42 3.97 -11.88
C GLY A 41 16.67 5.25 -12.68
N VAL A 42 17.80 5.28 -13.40
CA VAL A 42 18.22 6.40 -14.23
C VAL A 42 18.65 5.92 -15.61
N SER A 43 18.35 6.72 -16.62
CA SER A 43 18.92 6.59 -17.95
C SER A 43 19.81 7.79 -18.23
N VAL A 44 21.09 7.54 -18.49
CA VAL A 44 22.08 8.60 -18.79
C VAL A 44 22.44 8.52 -20.26
N SER A 45 22.27 9.62 -20.98
CA SER A 45 22.72 9.80 -22.36
C SER A 45 23.86 10.81 -22.40
N LYS A 46 25.01 10.39 -22.92
CA LYS A 46 26.20 11.23 -23.13
C LYS A 46 26.57 11.14 -24.62
N GLY A 47 26.59 12.26 -25.34
CA GLY A 47 26.95 12.27 -26.76
C GLY A 47 27.80 13.48 -27.14
N ASN A 48 28.81 13.29 -27.98
CA ASN A 48 29.52 14.40 -28.62
C ASN A 48 28.81 14.73 -29.94
N VAL A 49 28.17 15.90 -30.04
CA VAL A 49 27.75 16.41 -31.36
C VAL A 49 29.03 16.89 -32.06
N THR A 50 29.57 16.07 -32.96
CA THR A 50 30.57 16.54 -33.92
C THR A 50 29.81 17.20 -35.07
N SER A 51 29.62 18.51 -35.02
CA SER A 51 29.19 19.27 -36.19
C SER A 51 30.38 19.41 -37.14
N ASP A 52 30.42 18.59 -38.20
CA ASP A 52 31.33 18.82 -39.33
C ASP A 52 30.77 19.96 -40.20
N THR A 53 30.81 21.20 -39.68
CA THR A 53 30.39 22.37 -40.46
C THR A 53 31.30 23.56 -40.20
N THR A 54 31.96 24.00 -41.28
CA THR A 54 32.71 25.24 -41.44
C THR A 54 31.83 26.50 -41.41
N LEU A 55 30.82 26.58 -40.54
CA LEU A 55 29.83 27.66 -40.52
C LEU A 55 29.64 28.21 -39.09
N ASP A 56 29.97 29.49 -38.96
CA ASP A 56 29.56 30.47 -37.94
C ASP A 56 29.68 30.08 -36.45
N LEU A 57 30.62 30.73 -35.75
CA LEU A 57 30.88 30.57 -34.31
C LEU A 57 29.70 31.00 -33.41
N ASN A 58 28.70 31.70 -33.96
CA ASN A 58 27.49 32.09 -33.25
C ASN A 58 26.33 31.09 -33.37
N MET A 59 26.49 30.00 -34.13
CA MET A 59 25.55 28.87 -34.21
C MET A 59 26.12 27.61 -33.56
N THR A 60 26.90 27.79 -32.51
CA THR A 60 27.46 26.71 -31.71
C THR A 60 26.34 26.03 -30.92
N ASP A 61 25.74 24.97 -31.50
CA ASP A 61 25.38 23.78 -30.71
C ASP A 61 26.69 23.04 -30.35
N SER A 62 27.55 23.75 -29.61
CA SER A 62 28.87 23.27 -29.25
C SER A 62 28.74 22.27 -28.11
N GLY A 63 28.73 20.99 -28.48
CA GLY A 63 29.49 19.96 -27.78
C GLY A 63 28.89 19.44 -26.46
N THR A 64 28.70 18.13 -26.42
CA THR A 64 28.27 17.31 -25.28
C THR A 64 26.79 17.41 -24.88
N THR A 65 25.94 16.59 -25.52
CA THR A 65 24.61 16.29 -24.97
C THR A 65 24.79 15.42 -23.74
N TYR A 66 24.50 15.97 -22.56
CA TYR A 66 24.46 15.23 -21.30
C TYR A 66 23.05 15.31 -20.74
N ASN A 67 22.32 14.18 -20.76
CA ASN A 67 20.95 14.12 -20.29
C ASN A 67 20.79 12.96 -19.30
N ILE A 68 20.16 13.23 -18.16
CA ILE A 68 19.70 12.20 -17.22
C ILE A 68 18.18 12.21 -17.23
N ASN A 69 17.59 11.04 -17.49
CA ASN A 69 16.16 10.82 -17.39
C ASN A 69 15.83 9.90 -16.22
N ILE A 70 14.74 10.19 -15.53
CA ILE A 70 14.13 9.35 -14.48
C ILE A 70 12.70 9.07 -14.89
N ALA A 71 12.36 7.80 -15.10
CA ALA A 71 11.02 7.36 -15.54
C ALA A 71 10.45 8.18 -16.72
N GLY A 72 11.30 8.50 -17.70
CA GLY A 72 10.93 9.28 -18.90
C GLY A 72 10.90 10.80 -18.72
N ALA A 73 11.06 11.32 -17.50
CA ALA A 73 11.17 12.74 -17.23
C ALA A 73 12.64 13.20 -17.23
N SER A 74 12.90 14.35 -17.86
CA SER A 74 14.23 14.99 -17.88
C SER A 74 14.58 15.49 -16.48
N PHE A 75 15.58 14.90 -15.83
CA PHE A 75 16.04 15.26 -14.49
C PHE A 75 17.25 16.20 -14.53
N VAL A 76 18.14 16.00 -15.49
CA VAL A 76 19.24 16.91 -15.83
C VAL A 76 19.32 16.99 -17.35
N GLU A 77 19.29 18.21 -17.88
CA GLU A 77 19.42 18.49 -19.31
C GLU A 77 20.56 19.49 -19.51
N GLY A 78 21.72 18.99 -19.92
CA GLY A 78 22.95 19.77 -19.96
C GLY A 78 23.21 20.46 -18.62
N THR A 79 23.08 21.78 -18.60
CA THR A 79 23.30 22.63 -17.42
C THR A 79 22.03 22.91 -16.60
N THR A 80 20.89 22.39 -17.02
CA THR A 80 19.58 22.60 -16.39
C THR A 80 19.25 21.43 -15.46
N PHE A 81 18.72 21.73 -14.28
CA PHE A 81 18.24 20.75 -13.32
C PHE A 81 16.73 20.90 -13.14
N ASN A 82 16.01 19.80 -13.32
CA ASN A 82 14.57 19.75 -13.08
C ASN A 82 14.32 18.89 -11.83
N PRO A 83 13.81 19.48 -10.73
CA PRO A 83 13.61 18.76 -9.49
C PRO A 83 12.45 17.77 -9.56
N ILE A 84 12.61 16.67 -8.84
CA ILE A 84 11.49 15.80 -8.46
C ILE A 84 10.80 16.45 -7.26
N VAL A 85 9.47 16.49 -7.30
CA VAL A 85 8.62 17.01 -6.23
C VAL A 85 8.00 15.84 -5.48
N ILE A 86 8.01 15.88 -4.16
CA ILE A 86 7.33 14.88 -3.31
C ILE A 86 6.19 15.61 -2.61
N ASP A 87 4.98 15.08 -2.73
CA ASP A 87 3.77 15.71 -2.21
C ASP A 87 2.83 14.67 -1.60
N ASN A 88 2.16 15.03 -0.50
CA ASN A 88 1.11 14.26 0.15
C ASN A 88 -0.06 15.15 0.63
N THR A 89 -0.10 16.42 0.21
CA THR A 89 -1.04 17.43 0.75
C THR A 89 -2.51 17.07 0.56
N GLU A 90 -2.85 16.34 -0.50
CA GLU A 90 -4.21 15.90 -0.79
C GLU A 90 -4.52 14.48 -0.27
N ASN A 91 -3.57 13.84 0.44
CA ASN A 91 -3.71 12.46 0.90
C ASN A 91 -3.98 12.36 2.41
N LYS A 92 -5.15 11.83 2.78
CA LYS A 92 -5.56 11.57 4.17
C LYS A 92 -4.66 10.61 4.92
N SER A 93 -4.04 9.64 4.24
CA SER A 93 -3.12 8.67 4.87
C SER A 93 -1.71 9.21 5.11
N SER A 94 -1.45 10.46 4.67
CA SER A 94 -0.10 11.05 4.64
C SER A 94 0.91 10.32 3.74
N SER A 95 0.45 9.39 2.88
CA SER A 95 1.33 8.70 1.93
C SER A 95 1.78 9.64 0.80
N TYR A 96 3.09 9.65 0.55
CA TYR A 96 3.72 10.52 -0.45
C TYR A 96 3.62 9.98 -1.88
N SER A 97 3.28 10.88 -2.80
CA SER A 97 3.41 10.71 -4.23
C SER A 97 4.59 11.53 -4.76
N ILE A 98 5.19 11.05 -5.83
CA ILE A 98 6.39 11.61 -6.45
C ILE A 98 6.03 12.14 -7.83
N TYR A 99 6.43 13.37 -8.14
CA TYR A 99 6.07 14.08 -9.36
C TYR A 99 7.29 14.70 -10.05
N THR A 100 7.19 14.93 -11.35
CA THR A 100 7.96 15.96 -12.04
C THR A 100 7.07 17.17 -12.28
N GLU A 101 7.63 18.37 -12.16
CA GLU A 101 6.93 19.63 -12.44
C GLU A 101 7.55 20.27 -13.69
N LEU A 102 6.71 20.64 -14.66
CA LEU A 102 7.12 21.37 -15.85
C LEU A 102 7.19 22.88 -15.57
N GLU A 103 7.80 23.64 -16.49
CA GLU A 103 7.93 25.10 -16.36
C GLU A 103 6.59 25.84 -16.23
N ASP A 104 5.50 25.28 -16.76
CA ASP A 104 4.14 25.83 -16.65
C ASP A 104 3.44 25.48 -15.32
N GLY A 105 4.13 24.76 -14.42
CA GLY A 105 3.61 24.30 -13.13
C GLY A 105 2.82 22.99 -13.21
N THR A 106 2.64 22.40 -14.39
CA THR A 106 1.96 21.11 -14.55
C THR A 106 2.77 20.00 -13.91
N ARG A 107 2.11 19.15 -13.10
CA ARG A 107 2.73 18.00 -12.44
C ARG A 107 2.35 16.69 -13.11
N TYR A 108 3.34 15.82 -13.32
CA TYR A 108 3.14 14.45 -13.78
C TYR A 108 3.56 13.48 -12.68
N ASN A 109 2.66 12.58 -12.31
CA ASN A 109 2.91 11.57 -11.29
C ASN A 109 3.89 10.52 -11.82
N LEU A 110 4.98 10.32 -11.09
CA LEU A 110 6.02 9.33 -11.39
C LEU A 110 5.95 8.11 -10.46
N THR A 111 5.15 8.14 -9.40
CA THR A 111 5.13 7.11 -8.33
C THR A 111 4.96 5.69 -8.87
N GLU A 112 4.07 5.52 -9.86
CA GLU A 112 3.77 4.21 -10.44
C GLU A 112 4.85 3.69 -11.39
N VAL A 113 5.62 4.59 -12.01
CA VAL A 113 6.62 4.25 -13.04
C VAL A 113 8.06 4.25 -12.52
N LEU A 114 8.30 4.79 -11.33
CA LEU A 114 9.64 4.87 -10.73
C LEU A 114 10.19 3.51 -10.32
N ASP A 115 11.25 3.04 -10.96
CA ASP A 115 11.88 1.76 -10.65
C ASP A 115 13.31 1.93 -10.14
N GLY A 116 13.95 0.81 -9.84
CA GLY A 116 15.38 0.74 -9.53
C GLY A 116 15.82 1.34 -8.20
N GLY A 117 16.99 0.89 -7.75
CA GLY A 117 17.63 1.37 -6.53
C GLY A 117 16.76 1.25 -5.27
N LYS A 118 17.09 2.06 -4.27
CA LYS A 118 16.37 2.10 -2.98
C LYS A 118 14.95 2.65 -3.11
N VAL A 119 14.73 3.65 -3.97
CA VAL A 119 13.43 4.30 -4.14
C VAL A 119 12.44 3.31 -4.75
N GLY A 120 12.81 2.60 -5.82
CA GLY A 120 11.96 1.55 -6.40
C GLY A 120 11.59 0.48 -5.39
N ALA A 121 12.57 -0.01 -4.60
CA ALA A 121 12.33 -1.02 -3.57
C ALA A 121 11.38 -0.52 -2.46
N ILE A 122 11.51 0.74 -2.01
CA ILE A 122 10.60 1.33 -1.02
C ILE A 122 9.19 1.42 -1.60
N LEU A 123 9.04 1.81 -2.85
CA LEU A 123 7.75 1.89 -3.53
C LEU A 123 7.11 0.52 -3.72
N ASP A 124 7.88 -0.52 -4.07
CA ASP A 124 7.37 -1.90 -4.19
C ASP A 124 6.96 -2.51 -2.84
N LEU A 125 7.64 -2.12 -1.76
CA LEU A 125 7.29 -2.55 -0.41
C LEU A 125 6.06 -1.83 0.11
N ARG A 126 6.01 -0.50 -0.02
CA ARG A 126 4.93 0.35 0.49
C ARG A 126 3.66 0.24 -0.34
N GLY A 127 3.80 0.27 -1.66
CA GLY A 127 2.74 0.49 -2.63
C GLY A 127 2.91 1.82 -3.38
N ARG A 128 2.49 1.80 -4.64
CA ARG A 128 2.63 2.86 -5.66
C ARG A 128 1.29 3.51 -6.00
N VAL A 129 0.25 2.70 -6.07
CA VAL A 129 -1.10 3.12 -6.46
C VAL A 129 -1.77 3.71 -5.23
N ILE A 130 -2.04 5.01 -5.28
CA ILE A 130 -2.61 5.78 -4.19
C ILE A 130 -3.78 6.58 -4.75
N ASP A 131 -4.98 6.28 -4.27
CA ASP A 131 -6.19 7.06 -4.54
C ASP A 131 -6.68 7.65 -3.22
N SER A 132 -6.81 8.99 -3.14
CA SER A 132 -7.25 9.68 -1.93
C SER A 132 -8.74 9.48 -1.60
N SER A 133 -9.52 8.99 -2.56
CA SER A 133 -10.94 8.68 -2.41
C SER A 133 -11.20 7.24 -1.98
N GLU A 134 -10.23 6.34 -2.15
CA GLU A 134 -10.34 4.92 -1.81
C GLU A 134 -9.39 4.55 -0.66
N ASN A 135 -9.69 3.47 0.05
CA ASN A 135 -8.84 2.90 1.13
C ASN A 135 -8.29 3.96 2.13
N GLY A 136 -9.03 5.03 2.42
CA GLY A 136 -8.56 6.12 3.28
C GLY A 136 -7.29 6.85 2.78
N GLY A 137 -6.93 6.70 1.51
CA GLY A 137 -5.70 7.22 0.91
C GLY A 137 -4.47 6.34 1.12
N TYR A 138 -4.59 5.16 1.75
CA TYR A 138 -3.51 4.19 1.85
C TYR A 138 -3.21 3.57 0.47
N PRO A 139 -1.98 3.05 0.28
CA PRO A 139 -1.66 2.34 -0.96
C PRO A 139 -2.64 1.20 -1.25
N GLN A 140 -2.83 0.87 -2.52
CA GLN A 140 -3.69 -0.24 -2.98
C GLN A 140 -2.89 -1.47 -3.42
N ASP A 141 -1.57 -1.34 -3.44
CA ASP A 141 -0.62 -2.35 -3.85
C ASP A 141 0.60 -2.34 -2.92
N GLY A 142 1.60 -3.17 -3.23
CA GLY A 142 2.83 -3.28 -2.46
C GLY A 142 2.79 -4.40 -1.42
N LYS A 143 3.98 -4.93 -1.12
CA LYS A 143 4.12 -6.12 -0.26
C LYS A 143 3.61 -5.90 1.15
N ILE A 144 3.96 -4.77 1.77
CA ILE A 144 3.56 -4.44 3.14
C ILE A 144 2.05 -4.20 3.20
N GLN A 145 1.51 -3.44 2.25
CA GLN A 145 0.08 -3.21 2.17
C GLN A 145 -0.69 -4.54 2.02
N THR A 146 -0.22 -5.44 1.16
CA THR A 146 -0.82 -6.78 1.02
C THR A 146 -0.82 -7.54 2.36
N TYR A 147 0.22 -7.40 3.19
CA TYR A 147 0.23 -8.03 4.51
C TYR A 147 -0.76 -7.39 5.48
N ILE A 148 -0.91 -6.06 5.42
CA ILE A 148 -1.90 -5.30 6.19
C ILE A 148 -3.31 -5.73 5.78
N ASP A 149 -3.62 -5.74 4.48
CA ASP A 149 -4.94 -6.12 3.95
C ASP A 149 -5.31 -7.56 4.39
N ASN A 150 -4.36 -8.50 4.36
CA ASN A 150 -4.60 -9.85 4.85
C ASN A 150 -4.84 -9.88 6.37
N LEU A 151 -4.15 -9.05 7.14
CA LEU A 151 -4.38 -8.96 8.58
C LEU A 151 -5.76 -8.34 8.88
N ASP A 152 -6.17 -7.36 8.10
CA ASP A 152 -7.49 -6.74 8.17
C ASP A 152 -8.59 -7.73 7.79
N THR A 153 -8.40 -8.53 6.73
CA THR A 153 -9.30 -9.63 6.38
C THR A 153 -9.40 -10.66 7.51
N LEU A 154 -8.29 -11.04 8.16
CA LEU A 154 -8.33 -11.93 9.31
C LEU A 154 -9.16 -11.34 10.47
N ALA A 155 -8.93 -10.07 10.79
CA ALA A 155 -9.67 -9.38 11.84
C ALA A 155 -11.15 -9.24 11.50
N GLN A 156 -11.48 -8.85 10.27
CA GLN A 156 -12.86 -8.71 9.80
C GLN A 156 -13.60 -10.05 9.88
N THR A 157 -13.01 -11.14 9.37
CA THR A 157 -13.61 -12.48 9.49
C THR A 157 -13.78 -12.88 10.96
N LEU A 158 -12.79 -12.64 11.82
CA LEU A 158 -12.90 -12.92 13.25
C LEU A 158 -14.05 -12.14 13.91
N ILE A 159 -14.17 -10.84 13.62
CA ILE A 159 -15.24 -9.97 14.13
C ILE A 159 -16.59 -10.49 13.66
N THR A 160 -16.76 -10.65 12.35
CA THR A 160 -18.03 -11.03 11.74
C THR A 160 -18.50 -12.39 12.23
N GLU A 161 -17.64 -13.41 12.22
CA GLU A 161 -18.05 -14.77 12.58
C GLU A 161 -18.29 -14.91 14.09
N THR A 162 -17.49 -14.24 14.92
CA THR A 162 -17.76 -14.20 16.36
C THR A 162 -19.09 -13.49 16.65
N ASN A 163 -19.36 -12.37 15.98
CA ASN A 163 -20.59 -11.62 16.17
C ASN A 163 -21.82 -12.35 15.59
N ASN A 164 -21.67 -13.11 14.50
CA ASN A 164 -22.72 -13.99 13.99
C ASN A 164 -23.14 -15.01 15.05
N ILE A 165 -22.17 -15.64 15.72
CA ILE A 165 -22.43 -16.60 16.80
C ILE A 165 -23.02 -15.87 18.02
N TYR A 166 -22.47 -14.72 18.39
CA TYR A 166 -22.93 -13.98 19.57
C TYR A 166 -24.34 -13.41 19.41
N ALA A 167 -24.76 -13.06 18.19
CA ALA A 167 -26.11 -12.61 17.91
C ALA A 167 -27.18 -13.68 18.17
N GLN A 168 -26.79 -14.96 18.27
CA GLN A 168 -27.69 -16.04 18.69
C GLN A 168 -28.04 -15.97 20.19
N SER A 169 -27.30 -15.17 20.97
CA SER A 169 -27.61 -14.95 22.37
C SER A 169 -28.83 -14.04 22.49
N ALA A 170 -29.87 -14.55 23.13
CA ALA A 170 -31.10 -13.80 23.31
C ALA A 170 -30.92 -12.59 24.24
N GLN A 171 -31.32 -11.41 23.75
CA GLN A 171 -31.16 -10.11 24.40
C GLN A 171 -32.50 -9.37 24.50
N GLU A 172 -32.64 -8.49 25.48
CA GLU A 172 -33.83 -7.65 25.62
C GLU A 172 -33.99 -6.64 24.48
N SER A 173 -32.87 -6.27 23.84
CA SER A 173 -32.82 -5.42 22.65
C SER A 173 -31.51 -5.63 21.93
N MET A 174 -31.49 -5.41 20.62
CA MET A 174 -30.28 -5.45 19.79
C MET A 174 -30.09 -4.13 19.07
N GLN A 175 -28.84 -3.67 18.95
CA GLN A 175 -28.51 -2.39 18.31
C GLN A 175 -27.14 -2.47 17.63
N SER A 176 -27.07 -1.98 16.40
CA SER A 176 -25.81 -1.82 15.66
C SER A 176 -25.00 -0.62 16.15
N PRO A 177 -23.70 -0.56 15.88
CA PRO A 177 -23.00 0.72 15.87
C PRO A 177 -23.57 1.65 14.78
N LEU A 178 -23.08 2.89 14.76
CA LEU A 178 -23.34 3.83 13.68
C LEU A 178 -22.80 3.27 12.36
N LEU A 179 -23.67 3.03 11.38
CA LEU A 179 -23.27 2.49 10.08
C LEU A 179 -23.12 3.62 9.06
N ASP A 180 -22.04 3.59 8.29
CA ASP A 180 -21.93 4.40 7.07
C ASP A 180 -22.70 3.71 5.93
N LEU A 181 -24.02 3.63 6.09
CA LEU A 181 -24.94 2.94 5.19
C LEU A 181 -26.16 3.80 4.92
N LYS A 182 -26.44 4.08 3.65
CA LYS A 182 -27.72 4.68 3.27
C LYS A 182 -28.79 3.59 3.21
N SER A 183 -29.99 3.92 3.68
CA SER A 183 -31.12 2.97 3.78
C SER A 183 -31.43 2.22 2.47
N ASN A 184 -31.22 2.88 1.32
CA ASN A 184 -31.47 2.33 -0.02
C ASN A 184 -30.24 1.72 -0.72
N THR A 185 -29.12 1.60 -0.03
CA THR A 185 -27.93 0.93 -0.59
C THR A 185 -28.08 -0.58 -0.41
N SER A 186 -27.78 -1.35 -1.47
CA SER A 186 -27.73 -2.81 -1.37
C SER A 186 -26.67 -3.22 -0.34
N LEU A 187 -27.04 -4.10 0.59
CA LEU A 187 -26.14 -4.57 1.65
C LEU A 187 -24.89 -5.24 1.08
N LYS A 188 -25.03 -5.98 -0.02
CA LYS A 188 -23.90 -6.64 -0.69
C LYS A 188 -22.94 -5.67 -1.38
N ASN A 189 -23.42 -4.46 -1.74
CA ASN A 189 -22.55 -3.40 -2.25
C ASN A 189 -21.84 -2.64 -1.13
N ALA A 190 -22.48 -2.55 0.04
CA ALA A 190 -21.89 -1.87 1.20
C ALA A 190 -20.88 -2.74 1.94
N TYR A 191 -21.11 -4.05 1.99
CA TYR A 191 -20.29 -5.01 2.73
C TYR A 191 -19.84 -6.16 1.81
N ASN A 192 -18.53 -6.31 1.63
CA ASN A 192 -17.94 -7.35 0.79
C ASN A 192 -18.10 -8.77 1.36
N ASN A 193 -18.37 -8.88 2.66
CA ASN A 193 -18.51 -10.14 3.40
C ASN A 193 -19.97 -10.53 3.66
N ILE A 194 -20.96 -9.79 3.13
CA ILE A 194 -22.37 -10.19 3.15
C ILE A 194 -22.70 -11.07 1.94
N GLU A 195 -23.40 -12.17 2.20
CA GLU A 195 -23.80 -13.13 1.17
C GLU A 195 -25.31 -13.30 1.05
N ASN A 196 -25.72 -13.87 -0.08
CA ASN A 196 -27.11 -14.25 -0.27
C ASN A 196 -27.41 -15.49 0.58
N GLY A 197 -28.55 -15.48 1.24
CA GLY A 197 -28.94 -16.54 2.16
C GLY A 197 -30.11 -16.10 3.03
N THR A 198 -30.20 -16.66 4.22
CA THR A 198 -31.23 -16.28 5.19
C THR A 198 -30.65 -16.13 6.60
N PHE A 199 -31.38 -15.41 7.45
CA PHE A 199 -31.20 -15.49 8.89
C PHE A 199 -32.58 -15.53 9.56
N ASP A 200 -32.64 -16.09 10.76
CA ASP A 200 -33.87 -16.16 11.54
C ASP A 200 -33.82 -15.15 12.68
N VAL A 201 -34.89 -14.38 12.84
CA VAL A 201 -35.16 -13.60 14.06
C VAL A 201 -36.03 -14.46 14.97
N ILE A 202 -35.57 -14.70 16.20
CA ILE A 202 -36.23 -15.63 17.14
C ILE A 202 -36.59 -14.86 18.41
N VAL A 203 -37.84 -15.02 18.87
CA VAL A 203 -38.30 -14.46 20.14
C VAL A 203 -38.46 -15.57 21.16
N TYR A 204 -37.83 -15.39 22.33
CA TYR A 204 -37.93 -16.30 23.47
C TYR A 204 -38.72 -15.67 24.60
N ASN A 205 -39.52 -16.45 25.31
CA ASN A 205 -40.13 -16.06 26.57
C ASN A 205 -39.14 -16.17 27.75
N SER A 206 -39.56 -15.76 28.94
CA SER A 206 -38.75 -15.81 30.17
C SER A 206 -38.37 -17.22 30.65
N SER A 207 -39.01 -18.26 30.11
CA SER A 207 -38.65 -19.67 30.35
C SER A 207 -37.67 -20.20 29.30
N GLY A 208 -37.30 -19.38 28.31
CA GLY A 208 -36.41 -19.73 27.21
C GLY A 208 -37.06 -20.54 26.09
N GLU A 209 -38.39 -20.60 26.02
CA GLU A 209 -39.11 -21.23 24.92
C GLU A 209 -39.22 -20.25 23.74
N ALA A 210 -38.93 -20.71 22.52
CA ALA A 210 -39.13 -19.91 21.32
C ALA A 210 -40.64 -19.78 21.03
N VAL A 211 -41.15 -18.55 21.05
CA VAL A 211 -42.58 -18.23 20.85
C VAL A 211 -42.89 -17.65 19.48
N ALA A 212 -41.88 -17.11 18.78
CA ALA A 212 -41.99 -16.63 17.40
C ALA A 212 -40.66 -16.83 16.66
N ARG A 213 -40.71 -17.06 15.35
CA ARG A 213 -39.53 -17.19 14.49
C ARG A 213 -39.86 -16.67 13.10
N LYS A 214 -39.07 -15.70 12.62
CA LYS A 214 -39.24 -15.13 11.27
C LYS A 214 -37.95 -15.26 10.47
N THR A 215 -38.02 -15.92 9.32
CA THR A 215 -36.91 -16.04 8.37
C THR A 215 -36.85 -14.82 7.46
N ILE A 216 -35.69 -14.18 7.42
CA ILE A 216 -35.37 -13.02 6.58
C ILE A 216 -34.44 -13.47 5.46
N THR A 217 -34.73 -13.06 4.23
CA THR A 217 -33.95 -13.43 3.04
C THR A 217 -33.09 -12.26 2.58
N LEU A 218 -31.80 -12.54 2.36
CA LEU A 218 -30.86 -11.63 1.70
C LEU A 218 -30.57 -12.09 0.27
N ASN A 219 -30.68 -11.14 -0.65
CA ASN A 219 -30.24 -11.28 -2.04
C ASN A 219 -29.47 -10.02 -2.48
N ASN A 220 -28.96 -10.02 -3.73
CA ASN A 220 -28.14 -8.92 -4.27
C ASN A 220 -28.83 -7.53 -4.25
N SER A 221 -30.17 -7.49 -4.19
CA SER A 221 -30.95 -6.25 -4.16
C SER A 221 -31.43 -5.87 -2.76
N THR A 222 -31.27 -6.73 -1.75
CA THR A 222 -31.75 -6.44 -0.39
C THR A 222 -31.04 -5.22 0.19
N THR A 223 -31.84 -4.24 0.63
CA THR A 223 -31.39 -3.02 1.31
C THR A 223 -31.79 -3.05 2.78
N MET A 224 -31.32 -2.06 3.56
CA MET A 224 -31.73 -1.96 4.96
C MET A 224 -33.19 -1.54 5.09
N GLY A 225 -33.63 -0.50 4.36
CA GLY A 225 -34.98 0.06 4.52
C GLY A 225 -35.63 0.68 3.27
N ASP A 226 -35.12 0.45 2.05
CA ASP A 226 -35.82 0.86 0.82
C ASP A 226 -36.84 -0.19 0.40
N ASP A 227 -38.11 0.16 0.59
CA ASP A 227 -39.29 -0.65 0.27
C ASP A 227 -39.81 -0.44 -1.16
N THR A 228 -39.24 0.51 -1.91
CA THR A 228 -39.73 0.87 -3.25
C THR A 228 -39.19 -0.09 -4.32
N PHE A 229 -37.94 -0.53 -4.16
CA PHE A 229 -37.25 -1.34 -5.17
C PHE A 229 -36.72 -2.68 -4.65
N SER A 230 -36.78 -2.94 -3.35
CA SER A 230 -36.28 -4.17 -2.73
C SER A 230 -37.18 -4.67 -1.61
N ASP A 231 -37.10 -5.97 -1.29
CA ASP A 231 -37.66 -6.50 -0.06
C ASP A 231 -36.65 -6.25 1.08
N SER A 232 -36.75 -5.08 1.71
CA SER A 232 -35.78 -4.60 2.69
C SER A 232 -35.80 -5.39 4.00
N ILE A 233 -34.71 -5.33 4.79
CA ILE A 233 -34.66 -5.96 6.11
C ILE A 233 -35.79 -5.45 7.01
N LEU A 234 -36.03 -4.14 7.04
CA LEU A 234 -37.10 -3.56 7.83
C LEU A 234 -38.48 -4.05 7.39
N THR A 235 -38.74 -4.10 6.08
CA THR A 235 -40.02 -4.55 5.52
C THR A 235 -40.27 -6.01 5.89
N GLN A 236 -39.27 -6.87 5.73
CA GLN A 236 -39.41 -8.30 6.03
C GLN A 236 -39.71 -8.52 7.52
N ILE A 237 -38.94 -7.90 8.43
CA ILE A 237 -39.10 -8.10 9.88
C ILE A 237 -40.44 -7.53 10.36
N ASN A 238 -40.78 -6.29 9.98
CA ASN A 238 -41.97 -5.59 10.46
C ASN A 238 -43.26 -5.98 9.72
N SER A 239 -43.19 -6.85 8.70
CA SER A 239 -44.39 -7.33 8.01
C SER A 239 -45.20 -8.26 8.92
N ASN A 240 -46.47 -7.94 9.14
CA ASN A 240 -47.39 -8.81 9.86
C ASN A 240 -47.77 -10.00 8.97
N LYS A 241 -47.04 -11.10 9.16
CA LYS A 241 -47.19 -12.39 8.49
C LYS A 241 -47.06 -13.46 9.57
N ASP A 242 -47.99 -14.41 9.56
CA ASP A 242 -47.99 -15.61 10.42
C ASP A 242 -46.69 -16.40 10.20
N ASP A 243 -45.70 -16.14 11.06
CA ASP A 243 -44.32 -16.60 10.90
C ASP A 243 -44.08 -17.98 11.53
N ASN A 244 -44.90 -18.32 12.52
CA ASN A 244 -44.89 -19.61 13.22
C ASN A 244 -45.91 -20.61 12.64
N SER A 245 -46.72 -20.18 11.66
CA SER A 245 -47.75 -20.97 10.97
C SER A 245 -48.83 -21.55 11.89
N ASP A 246 -49.10 -20.88 13.02
CA ASP A 246 -50.13 -21.30 13.98
C ASP A 246 -51.51 -20.64 13.72
N ASN A 247 -51.61 -19.79 12.69
CA ASN A 247 -52.76 -18.96 12.31
C ASN A 247 -53.15 -17.90 13.35
N ASN A 248 -52.22 -17.47 14.20
CA ASN A 248 -52.41 -16.40 15.17
C ASN A 248 -51.56 -15.18 14.81
N GLY A 249 -52.13 -14.21 14.09
CA GLY A 249 -51.42 -12.96 13.74
C GLY A 249 -51.20 -11.98 14.89
N LEU A 250 -51.11 -12.46 16.14
CA LEU A 250 -50.85 -11.69 17.36
C LEU A 250 -49.65 -12.22 18.17
N ASN A 251 -48.98 -13.26 17.69
CA ASN A 251 -47.80 -13.85 18.34
C ASN A 251 -46.63 -14.04 17.35
N ASP A 252 -46.54 -13.14 16.36
CA ASP A 252 -45.45 -13.10 15.39
C ASP A 252 -44.31 -12.19 15.90
N VAL A 253 -43.13 -12.25 15.27
CA VAL A 253 -41.96 -11.45 15.65
C VAL A 253 -42.27 -9.95 15.71
N ASP A 254 -43.09 -9.41 14.79
CA ASP A 254 -43.46 -7.98 14.72
C ASP A 254 -44.45 -7.52 15.81
N ASP A 255 -45.04 -8.46 16.54
CA ASP A 255 -45.87 -8.17 17.70
C ASP A 255 -45.02 -7.94 18.95
N TYR A 256 -43.89 -8.63 19.06
CA TYR A 256 -42.98 -8.50 20.21
C TYR A 256 -41.90 -7.44 20.00
N PHE A 257 -41.31 -7.37 18.81
CA PHE A 257 -40.17 -6.52 18.49
C PHE A 257 -40.40 -5.69 17.22
N VAL A 258 -39.86 -4.48 17.19
CA VAL A 258 -39.85 -3.62 16.00
C VAL A 258 -38.41 -3.41 15.53
N ALA A 259 -38.19 -3.63 14.24
CA ALA A 259 -36.96 -3.26 13.57
C ALA A 259 -37.02 -1.78 13.16
N THR A 260 -35.97 -1.03 13.44
CA THR A 260 -35.84 0.36 12.97
C THR A 260 -34.45 0.59 12.38
N PHE A 261 -34.38 1.47 11.39
CA PHE A 261 -33.14 2.05 10.88
C PHE A 261 -33.28 3.57 10.97
N SER A 262 -32.54 4.16 11.91
CA SER A 262 -32.64 5.58 12.21
C SER A 262 -31.86 6.42 11.18
N ASP A 263 -32.20 7.70 11.06
CA ASP A 263 -31.52 8.64 10.14
C ASP A 263 -30.02 8.79 10.42
N ASP A 264 -29.58 8.45 11.63
CA ASP A 264 -28.17 8.43 12.00
C ASP A 264 -27.41 7.19 11.47
N GLY A 265 -28.10 6.20 10.90
CA GLY A 265 -27.50 4.97 10.41
C GLY A 265 -27.48 3.82 11.43
N THR A 266 -28.22 3.93 12.53
CA THR A 266 -28.32 2.88 13.53
C THR A 266 -29.47 1.92 13.22
N PHE A 267 -29.18 0.62 13.10
CA PHE A 267 -30.20 -0.43 13.09
C PHE A 267 -30.48 -0.92 14.51
N SER A 268 -31.75 -1.19 14.83
CA SER A 268 -32.11 -1.81 16.12
C SER A 268 -33.32 -2.73 16.03
N LEU A 269 -33.34 -3.73 16.91
CA LEU A 269 -34.51 -4.53 17.26
C LEU A 269 -34.87 -4.22 18.71
N THR A 270 -36.01 -3.57 18.90
CA THR A 270 -36.45 -3.12 20.23
C THR A 270 -37.82 -3.67 20.57
N PRO A 271 -38.13 -3.94 21.86
CA PRO A 271 -39.45 -4.36 22.27
C PRO A 271 -40.52 -3.33 21.88
N LYS A 272 -41.65 -3.79 21.34
CA LYS A 272 -42.80 -2.92 20.99
C LYS A 272 -43.47 -2.32 22.23
N GLU A 273 -43.43 -3.06 23.34
CA GLU A 273 -43.90 -2.62 24.66
C GLU A 273 -42.79 -2.78 25.72
N TYR A 274 -42.72 -1.85 26.66
CA TYR A 274 -41.60 -1.65 27.59
C TYR A 274 -41.38 -2.75 28.66
N ASN A 275 -42.14 -3.87 28.68
CA ASN A 275 -42.16 -4.72 29.87
C ASN A 275 -42.57 -6.19 29.67
N THR A 276 -42.13 -6.82 28.56
CA THR A 276 -42.79 -8.05 28.09
C THR A 276 -42.12 -9.36 28.51
N GLY A 277 -40.93 -9.33 29.14
CA GLY A 277 -40.24 -10.56 29.57
C GLY A 277 -39.83 -11.48 28.41
N TYR A 278 -39.77 -10.92 27.19
CA TYR A 278 -39.26 -11.60 26.01
C TYR A 278 -37.88 -11.06 25.63
N THR A 279 -37.12 -11.92 24.97
CA THR A 279 -35.80 -11.61 24.42
C THR A 279 -35.75 -12.01 22.96
N VAL A 280 -34.97 -11.28 22.15
CA VAL A 280 -34.76 -11.54 20.73
C VAL A 280 -33.36 -12.07 20.47
N ALA A 281 -33.22 -12.98 19.52
CA ALA A 281 -31.95 -13.48 19.00
C ALA A 281 -31.95 -13.46 17.46
N ILE A 282 -30.76 -13.47 16.85
CA ILE A 282 -30.59 -13.69 15.41
C ILE A 282 -29.71 -14.92 15.16
N GLU A 283 -30.22 -15.85 14.37
CA GLU A 283 -29.51 -17.05 13.91
C GLU A 283 -29.19 -16.90 12.41
N ASP A 284 -27.92 -16.66 12.08
CA ASP A 284 -27.47 -16.50 10.70
C ASP A 284 -27.29 -17.86 9.99
N ASN A 285 -27.79 -17.96 8.75
CA ASN A 285 -27.65 -19.13 7.89
C ASN A 285 -26.81 -18.80 6.64
N GLY A 286 -25.67 -18.14 6.83
CA GLY A 286 -24.69 -17.87 5.79
C GLY A 286 -24.84 -16.52 5.10
N THR A 287 -25.51 -15.54 5.71
CA THR A 287 -25.58 -14.17 5.18
C THR A 287 -24.52 -13.24 5.75
N ASN A 288 -24.00 -13.58 6.94
CA ASN A 288 -23.15 -12.72 7.76
C ASN A 288 -23.80 -11.40 8.19
N PHE A 289 -25.12 -11.23 8.01
CA PHE A 289 -25.82 -9.98 8.33
C PHE A 289 -25.58 -9.50 9.77
N PRO A 290 -25.88 -10.29 10.83
CA PRO A 290 -25.75 -9.78 12.19
C PRO A 290 -24.30 -9.46 12.56
N GLY A 291 -23.33 -10.22 12.03
CA GLY A 291 -21.92 -10.01 12.27
C GLY A 291 -21.31 -8.83 11.53
N ALA A 292 -21.68 -8.63 10.26
CA ALA A 292 -21.19 -7.55 9.41
C ALA A 292 -21.80 -6.20 9.79
N VAL A 293 -23.11 -6.17 10.06
CA VAL A 293 -23.81 -4.96 10.55
C VAL A 293 -23.53 -4.72 12.03
N GLY A 294 -23.19 -5.77 12.78
CA GLY A 294 -22.83 -5.66 14.18
C GLY A 294 -24.03 -5.39 15.09
N VAL A 295 -25.16 -6.07 14.86
CA VAL A 295 -26.41 -5.79 15.59
C VAL A 295 -26.40 -6.29 17.05
N SER A 296 -25.52 -7.23 17.34
CA SER A 296 -25.21 -7.74 18.67
C SER A 296 -23.75 -8.17 18.63
N GLN A 297 -22.89 -7.36 19.25
CA GLN A 297 -21.44 -7.50 19.09
C GLN A 297 -20.81 -8.11 20.33
N PHE A 298 -19.91 -9.07 20.12
CA PHE A 298 -18.85 -9.39 21.07
C PHE A 298 -17.61 -8.53 20.79
N PHE A 299 -17.27 -8.41 19.50
CA PHE A 299 -16.20 -7.54 19.00
C PHE A 299 -16.76 -6.33 18.25
N THR A 300 -16.20 -5.16 18.53
CA THR A 300 -16.29 -3.94 17.72
C THR A 300 -15.10 -3.85 16.77
N GLY A 301 -15.21 -2.97 15.78
CA GLY A 301 -14.16 -2.70 14.80
C GLY A 301 -14.55 -3.23 13.42
N THR A 302 -13.70 -2.94 12.45
CA THR A 302 -13.86 -3.31 11.04
C THR A 302 -12.62 -3.98 10.46
N ASN A 303 -11.46 -3.82 11.12
CA ASN A 303 -10.15 -4.24 10.64
C ASN A 303 -9.19 -4.54 11.80
N ALA A 304 -7.91 -4.82 11.52
CA ALA A 304 -6.96 -5.24 12.54
C ALA A 304 -6.50 -4.09 13.46
N SER A 305 -6.64 -2.84 13.01
CA SER A 305 -6.22 -1.66 13.77
C SER A 305 -7.25 -1.21 14.81
N ASP A 306 -8.53 -1.54 14.63
CA ASP A 306 -9.64 -1.08 15.47
C ASP A 306 -10.42 -2.20 16.18
N ILE A 307 -10.11 -3.47 15.89
CA ILE A 307 -10.72 -4.62 16.56
C ILE A 307 -10.60 -4.51 18.09
N SER A 308 -11.73 -4.69 18.78
CA SER A 308 -11.78 -4.56 20.23
C SER A 308 -12.98 -5.30 20.80
N VAL A 309 -12.89 -5.79 22.04
CA VAL A 309 -14.08 -6.25 22.78
C VAL A 309 -15.01 -5.06 23.05
N VAL A 310 -16.33 -5.28 22.99
CA VAL A 310 -17.33 -4.25 23.34
C VAL A 310 -17.05 -3.66 24.72
N THR A 311 -17.13 -2.32 24.81
CA THR A 311 -16.75 -1.56 26.02
C THR A 311 -17.52 -1.98 27.26
N GLN A 312 -18.78 -2.41 27.12
CA GLN A 312 -19.59 -2.90 28.22
C GLN A 312 -18.95 -4.11 28.91
N TYR A 313 -18.50 -5.12 28.14
CA TYR A 313 -17.88 -6.33 28.68
C TYR A 313 -16.52 -6.06 29.33
N LYS A 314 -15.81 -5.02 28.87
CA LYS A 314 -14.58 -4.57 29.54
C LYS A 314 -14.86 -3.95 30.92
N LYS A 315 -15.99 -3.25 31.06
CA LYS A 315 -16.40 -2.62 32.33
C LYS A 315 -17.00 -3.63 33.29
N ASP A 316 -17.82 -4.54 32.76
CA ASP A 316 -18.51 -5.58 33.51
C ASP A 316 -18.49 -6.89 32.72
N PRO A 317 -17.53 -7.78 32.99
CA PRO A 317 -17.48 -9.10 32.36
C PRO A 317 -18.71 -9.97 32.63
N SER A 318 -19.49 -9.69 33.68
CA SER A 318 -20.69 -10.47 34.01
C SER A 318 -21.86 -10.19 33.06
N SER A 319 -21.81 -9.12 32.27
CA SER A 319 -22.83 -8.80 31.27
C SER A 319 -22.65 -9.57 29.95
N MET A 320 -21.61 -10.40 29.81
CA MET A 320 -21.45 -11.31 28.68
C MET A 320 -22.43 -12.48 28.79
N GLN A 321 -22.96 -12.91 27.66
CA GLN A 321 -23.90 -14.03 27.60
C GLN A 321 -23.29 -15.20 26.84
N GLY A 322 -23.47 -16.42 27.36
CA GLY A 322 -22.98 -17.65 26.74
C GLY A 322 -24.09 -18.60 26.28
N TYR A 323 -25.35 -18.24 26.52
CA TYR A 323 -26.52 -19.03 26.19
C TYR A 323 -27.12 -18.58 24.86
N SER A 324 -27.86 -19.45 24.17
CA SER A 324 -28.71 -19.05 23.04
C SER A 324 -30.08 -18.55 23.50
N ALA A 325 -30.76 -19.34 24.32
CA ALA A 325 -32.01 -19.01 25.01
C ALA A 325 -31.76 -18.79 26.51
N PRO A 326 -32.53 -17.94 27.20
CA PRO A 326 -32.34 -17.57 28.61
C PRO A 326 -32.71 -18.71 29.58
N ILE A 327 -31.99 -19.84 29.47
CA ILE A 327 -32.16 -21.06 30.26
C ILE A 327 -30.88 -21.27 31.08
N ASP A 328 -31.04 -21.49 32.39
CA ASP A 328 -29.92 -21.78 33.28
C ASP A 328 -29.09 -22.97 32.78
N GLY A 329 -27.77 -22.77 32.69
CA GLY A 329 -26.81 -23.78 32.24
C GLY A 329 -26.70 -23.92 30.72
N ASN A 330 -27.48 -23.17 29.92
CA ASN A 330 -27.28 -23.10 28.48
C ASN A 330 -25.95 -22.41 28.15
N ASN A 331 -25.09 -23.11 27.42
CA ASN A 331 -23.76 -22.63 27.00
C ASN A 331 -23.53 -22.84 25.49
N ILE A 332 -24.60 -22.91 24.70
CA ILE A 332 -24.55 -23.22 23.27
C ILE A 332 -23.70 -22.18 22.52
N VAL A 333 -23.93 -20.89 22.76
CA VAL A 333 -23.20 -19.79 22.10
C VAL A 333 -21.71 -19.82 22.46
N ALA A 334 -21.39 -20.00 23.75
CA ALA A 334 -20.01 -20.09 24.20
C ALA A 334 -19.27 -21.30 23.60
N ASN A 335 -19.93 -22.46 23.53
CA ASN A 335 -19.35 -23.65 22.88
C ASN A 335 -19.19 -23.45 21.36
N ALA A 336 -20.14 -22.80 20.69
CA ALA A 336 -20.03 -22.47 19.27
C ALA A 336 -18.84 -21.57 18.99
N MET A 337 -18.58 -20.56 19.83
CA MET A 337 -17.37 -19.72 19.73
C MET A 337 -16.08 -20.52 19.89
N VAL A 338 -16.04 -21.50 20.80
CA VAL A 338 -14.89 -22.40 20.93
C VAL A 338 -14.74 -23.27 19.68
N GLN A 339 -15.83 -23.81 19.14
CA GLN A 339 -15.78 -24.68 17.96
C GLN A 339 -15.39 -23.92 16.68
N MET A 340 -15.71 -22.63 16.59
CA MET A 340 -15.38 -21.77 15.45
C MET A 340 -13.88 -21.79 15.11
N GLN A 341 -13.00 -22.01 16.09
CA GLN A 341 -11.55 -22.09 15.83
C GLN A 341 -11.16 -23.24 14.87
N TYR A 342 -11.98 -24.29 14.79
CA TYR A 342 -11.78 -25.45 13.91
C TYR A 342 -12.62 -25.39 12.64
N SER A 343 -13.56 -24.44 12.56
CA SER A 343 -14.44 -24.28 11.40
C SER A 343 -13.68 -23.66 10.23
N THR A 344 -14.04 -24.09 9.03
CA THR A 344 -13.60 -23.42 7.79
C THR A 344 -14.52 -22.24 7.51
N LEU A 345 -13.94 -21.03 7.46
CA LEU A 345 -14.61 -19.75 7.30
C LEU A 345 -14.22 -19.14 5.94
N ASN A 346 -15.03 -18.20 5.44
CA ASN A 346 -14.70 -17.42 4.25
C ASN A 346 -13.94 -16.15 4.65
N PHE A 347 -12.75 -15.97 4.09
CA PHE A 347 -11.92 -14.78 4.23
C PHE A 347 -12.08 -13.93 2.98
N TYR A 348 -12.69 -12.75 3.11
CA TYR A 348 -12.95 -11.83 2.02
C TYR A 348 -11.83 -10.81 1.91
N SER A 349 -11.05 -10.88 0.83
CA SER A 349 -10.01 -9.90 0.54
C SER A 349 -10.60 -8.57 0.11
N GLN A 350 -9.82 -7.49 0.21
CA GLN A 350 -10.21 -6.16 -0.25
C GLN A 350 -10.55 -6.12 -1.75
N SER A 351 -9.98 -7.04 -2.55
CA SER A 351 -10.27 -7.19 -3.98
C SER A 351 -11.60 -7.90 -4.29
N GLY A 352 -12.34 -8.36 -3.27
CA GLY A 352 -13.58 -9.12 -3.41
C GLY A 352 -13.40 -10.62 -3.66
N SER A 353 -12.16 -11.11 -3.77
CA SER A 353 -11.88 -12.56 -3.79
C SER A 353 -12.03 -13.15 -2.40
N SER A 354 -12.51 -14.40 -2.30
CA SER A 354 -12.60 -15.12 -1.03
C SER A 354 -11.78 -16.42 -1.00
N VAL A 355 -11.27 -16.76 0.19
CA VAL A 355 -10.55 -18.01 0.46
C VAL A 355 -11.21 -18.72 1.64
N LYS A 356 -11.35 -20.04 1.56
CA LYS A 356 -11.87 -20.88 2.64
C LYS A 356 -10.73 -21.48 3.45
N GLU A 357 -10.67 -21.17 4.74
CA GLU A 357 -9.62 -21.66 5.63
C GLU A 357 -10.09 -21.63 7.11
N THR A 358 -9.34 -22.22 8.03
CA THR A 358 -9.50 -21.95 9.47
C THR A 358 -8.84 -20.63 9.87
N LEU A 359 -9.17 -20.07 11.04
CA LEU A 359 -8.49 -18.86 11.56
C LEU A 359 -6.97 -19.08 11.70
N GLU A 360 -6.56 -20.21 12.26
CA GLU A 360 -5.15 -20.58 12.39
C GLU A 360 -4.49 -20.77 11.01
N GLY A 361 -5.15 -21.50 10.11
CA GLY A 361 -4.63 -21.77 8.78
C GLY A 361 -4.39 -20.48 7.98
N PHE A 362 -5.31 -19.52 8.04
CA PHE A 362 -5.19 -18.25 7.34
C PHE A 362 -4.02 -17.41 7.90
N TYR A 363 -3.91 -17.33 9.23
CA TYR A 363 -2.79 -16.63 9.88
C TYR A 363 -1.44 -17.31 9.59
N SER A 364 -1.40 -18.65 9.59
CA SER A 364 -0.21 -19.43 9.22
C SER A 364 0.18 -19.19 7.76
N ALA A 365 -0.79 -19.10 6.83
CA ALA A 365 -0.53 -18.77 5.44
C ALA A 365 0.07 -17.35 5.29
N LEU A 366 -0.45 -16.36 6.03
CA LEU A 366 0.07 -15.00 6.06
C LEU A 366 1.53 -14.96 6.54
N THR A 367 1.83 -15.57 7.69
CA THR A 367 3.20 -15.61 8.24
C THR A 367 4.17 -16.38 7.33
N THR A 368 3.72 -17.48 6.72
CA THR A 368 4.48 -18.24 5.72
C THR A 368 4.78 -17.38 4.48
N LYS A 369 3.80 -16.61 4.00
CA LYS A 369 3.97 -15.71 2.86
C LYS A 369 5.03 -14.64 3.13
N ILE A 370 4.99 -14.00 4.30
CA ILE A 370 5.99 -13.02 4.73
C ILE A 370 7.39 -13.67 4.77
N GLY A 371 7.51 -14.85 5.39
CA GLY A 371 8.77 -15.59 5.47
C GLY A 371 9.32 -15.98 4.10
N SER A 372 8.45 -16.47 3.20
CA SER A 372 8.82 -16.83 1.83
C SER A 372 9.26 -15.62 1.02
N ASP A 373 8.57 -14.48 1.13
CA ASP A 373 8.95 -13.26 0.44
C ASP A 373 10.30 -12.72 0.93
N ALA A 374 10.53 -12.74 2.25
CA ALA A 374 11.82 -12.34 2.83
C ALA A 374 12.96 -13.27 2.38
N ALA A 375 12.74 -14.59 2.36
CA ALA A 375 13.73 -15.56 1.88
C ALA A 375 14.07 -15.36 0.40
N PHE A 376 13.04 -15.12 -0.44
CA PHE A 376 13.22 -14.85 -1.86
C PHE A 376 14.01 -13.54 -2.10
N SER A 377 13.67 -12.47 -1.37
CA SER A 377 14.40 -11.20 -1.42
C SER A 377 15.84 -11.34 -0.94
N GLY A 378 16.10 -12.13 0.11
CA GLY A 378 17.45 -12.44 0.59
C GLY A 378 18.29 -13.16 -0.48
N SER A 379 17.74 -14.22 -1.08
CA SER A 379 18.42 -14.95 -2.16
C SER A 379 18.69 -14.07 -3.39
N SER A 380 17.76 -13.17 -3.72
CA SER A 380 17.92 -12.23 -4.84
C SER A 380 19.00 -11.19 -4.54
N TYR A 381 19.08 -10.71 -3.29
CA TYR A 381 20.13 -9.80 -2.84
C TYR A 381 21.53 -10.45 -2.95
N ASP A 382 21.68 -11.69 -2.47
CA ASP A 382 22.97 -12.40 -2.53
C ASP A 382 23.44 -12.57 -3.98
N THR A 383 22.52 -12.94 -4.88
CA THR A 383 22.79 -13.10 -6.31
C THR A 383 23.22 -11.77 -6.95
N ASN A 384 22.48 -10.70 -6.70
CA ASN A 384 22.80 -9.37 -7.24
C ASN A 384 24.09 -8.79 -6.65
N SER A 385 24.40 -9.09 -5.38
CA SER A 385 25.65 -8.68 -4.75
C SER A 385 26.85 -9.37 -5.38
N ALA A 386 26.76 -10.68 -5.64
CA ALA A 386 27.80 -11.43 -6.34
C ALA A 386 28.03 -10.89 -7.77
N LEU A 387 26.95 -10.62 -8.51
CA LEU A 387 27.03 -10.02 -9.85
C LEU A 387 27.66 -8.62 -9.81
N TYR A 388 27.23 -7.77 -8.87
CA TYR A 388 27.80 -6.44 -8.66
C TYR A 388 29.30 -6.51 -8.42
N ASN A 389 29.76 -7.38 -7.52
CA ASN A 389 31.19 -7.53 -7.23
C ASN A 389 31.97 -7.97 -8.47
N SER A 390 31.44 -8.92 -9.24
CA SER A 390 32.08 -9.36 -10.49
C SER A 390 32.22 -8.23 -11.51
N VAL A 391 31.17 -7.42 -11.70
CA VAL A 391 31.20 -6.27 -12.62
C VAL A 391 32.13 -5.17 -12.10
N TYR A 392 32.14 -4.95 -10.79
CA TYR A 392 33.00 -3.97 -10.14
C TYR A 392 34.49 -4.33 -10.27
N GLU A 393 34.86 -5.59 -10.11
CA GLU A 393 36.21 -6.10 -10.36
C GLU A 393 36.60 -5.94 -11.84
N GLN A 394 35.71 -6.27 -12.76
CA GLN A 394 35.95 -6.07 -14.19
C GLN A 394 36.15 -4.59 -14.54
N HIS A 395 35.32 -3.69 -13.99
CA HIS A 395 35.46 -2.26 -14.17
C HIS A 395 36.82 -1.77 -13.63
N GLN A 396 37.23 -2.20 -12.43
CA GLN A 396 38.54 -1.86 -11.88
C GLN A 396 39.70 -2.41 -12.73
N SER A 397 39.54 -3.56 -13.39
CA SER A 397 40.59 -4.10 -14.25
C SER A 397 40.83 -3.30 -15.53
N VAL A 398 39.78 -2.63 -16.05
CA VAL A 398 39.83 -1.84 -17.29
C VAL A 398 40.11 -0.36 -17.01
N SER A 399 39.45 0.20 -16.01
CA SER A 399 39.54 1.62 -15.64
C SER A 399 40.61 1.88 -14.57
N GLY A 400 41.16 0.81 -13.98
CA GLY A 400 42.17 0.91 -12.94
C GLY A 400 43.49 1.42 -13.49
N VAL A 401 43.96 2.52 -12.92
CA VAL A 401 45.27 3.08 -13.23
C VAL A 401 46.35 2.23 -12.57
N ASN A 402 47.17 1.56 -13.38
CA ASN A 402 48.32 0.82 -12.87
C ASN A 402 49.41 1.81 -12.44
N LYS A 403 49.59 1.99 -11.13
CA LYS A 403 50.56 2.93 -10.55
C LYS A 403 51.99 2.68 -11.02
N ASP A 404 52.34 1.44 -11.35
CA ASP A 404 53.67 1.11 -11.87
C ASP A 404 53.85 1.58 -13.32
N GLU A 405 52.78 1.54 -14.12
CA GLU A 405 52.78 2.03 -15.50
C GLU A 405 52.75 3.56 -15.56
N GLU A 406 51.97 4.20 -14.70
CA GLU A 406 52.01 5.66 -14.48
C GLU A 406 53.38 6.13 -13.98
N LEU A 407 53.99 5.43 -13.03
CA LEU A 407 55.33 5.75 -12.54
C LEU A 407 56.38 5.57 -13.65
N SER A 408 56.25 4.51 -14.45
CA SER A 408 57.13 4.27 -15.61
C SER A 408 56.99 5.39 -16.66
N ASN A 409 55.76 5.81 -16.96
CA ASN A 409 55.48 6.92 -17.86
C ASN A 409 55.97 8.26 -17.30
N LEU A 410 55.79 8.51 -15.99
CA LEU A 410 56.31 9.69 -15.30
C LEU A 410 57.85 9.75 -15.38
N ILE A 411 58.54 8.65 -15.09
CA ILE A 411 60.00 8.55 -15.22
C ILE A 411 60.43 8.79 -16.68
N LYS A 412 59.70 8.22 -17.65
CA LYS A 412 59.96 8.44 -19.08
C LYS A 412 59.79 9.90 -19.47
N TYR A 413 58.73 10.58 -19.03
CA TYR A 413 58.51 12.01 -19.28
C TYR A 413 59.56 12.88 -18.58
N GLN A 414 59.92 12.57 -17.34
CA GLN A 414 60.98 13.27 -16.60
C GLN A 414 62.33 13.16 -17.33
N LYS A 415 62.66 11.97 -17.85
CA LYS A 415 63.88 11.75 -18.64
C LYS A 415 63.85 12.49 -19.98
N SER A 416 62.73 12.43 -20.70
CA SER A 416 62.55 13.16 -21.96
C SER A 416 62.66 14.67 -21.77
N TYR A 417 62.06 15.21 -20.70
CA TYR A 417 62.16 16.63 -20.35
C TYR A 417 63.59 17.02 -19.99
N SER A 418 64.28 16.21 -19.19
CA SER A 418 65.70 16.43 -18.85
C SER A 418 66.62 16.37 -20.08
N ALA A 419 66.33 15.49 -21.04
CA ALA A 419 67.05 15.39 -22.29
C ALA A 419 66.79 16.61 -23.20
N ALA A 420 65.54 17.05 -23.32
CA ALA A 420 65.17 18.26 -24.05
C ALA A 420 65.82 19.52 -23.44
N ALA A 421 65.82 19.65 -22.11
CA ALA A 421 66.48 20.73 -21.40
C ALA A 421 68.00 20.73 -21.68
N LYS A 422 68.66 19.57 -21.67
CA LYS A 422 70.08 19.45 -22.08
C LYS A 422 70.31 19.88 -23.51
N ILE A 423 69.42 19.52 -24.45
CA ILE A 423 69.53 19.96 -25.85
C ILE A 423 69.43 21.49 -25.93
N ILE A 424 68.47 22.09 -25.23
CA ILE A 424 68.33 23.55 -25.15
C ILE A 424 69.59 24.20 -24.56
N THR A 425 70.11 23.70 -23.43
CA THR A 425 71.36 24.22 -22.84
C THR A 425 72.55 24.07 -23.79
N THR A 426 72.61 22.97 -24.54
CA THR A 426 73.68 22.74 -25.53
C THR A 426 73.55 23.72 -26.70
N ILE A 427 72.32 23.98 -27.16
CA ILE A 427 72.04 24.99 -28.19
C ILE A 427 72.40 26.39 -27.69
N ASP A 428 72.06 26.72 -26.44
CA ASP A 428 72.41 28.00 -25.79
C ASP A 428 73.93 28.18 -25.74
N GLN A 429 74.67 27.15 -25.33
CA GLN A 429 76.14 27.16 -25.32
C GLN A 429 76.73 27.28 -26.72
N MET A 430 76.13 26.63 -27.72
CA MET A 430 76.54 26.78 -29.13
C MET A 430 76.26 28.20 -29.64
N LEU A 431 75.13 28.80 -29.28
CA LEU A 431 74.77 30.19 -29.61
C LEU A 431 75.71 31.18 -28.94
N GLU A 432 76.02 31.01 -27.65
CA GLU A 432 77.03 31.82 -26.94
C GLU A 432 78.41 31.70 -27.59
N THR A 433 78.83 30.47 -27.96
CA THR A 433 80.12 30.26 -28.62
C THR A 433 80.17 30.93 -29.98
N LEU A 434 79.09 30.84 -30.78
CA LEU A 434 78.96 31.52 -32.07
C LEU A 434 78.95 33.04 -31.92
N LEU A 435 78.28 33.58 -30.90
CA LEU A 435 78.27 35.02 -30.61
C LEU A 435 79.62 35.51 -30.09
N GLY A 436 80.33 34.71 -29.28
CA GLY A 436 81.67 34.99 -28.78
C GLY A 436 82.77 34.92 -29.83
N LEU A 437 82.54 34.22 -30.95
CA LEU A 437 83.44 34.20 -32.12
C LEU A 437 83.29 35.43 -33.02
N LYS A 438 82.33 36.33 -32.75
CA LYS A 438 82.05 37.55 -33.52
C LYS A 438 82.56 38.84 -32.85
N SER A 439 83.61 38.75 -32.04
CA SER A 439 84.36 39.91 -31.52
C SER A 439 85.73 40.02 -32.17
#